data_AF-A0A444YG43-F1
#
_entry.id   AF-A0A444YG43-F1
#
_cell.length_a   1.000
_cell.length_b   1.000
_cell.length_c   1.000
_cell.angle_alpha   90.00
_cell.angle_beta   90.00
_cell.angle_gamma   90.00
#
_symmetry.space_group_name_H-M   'P 1'
#
loop_
_entity.id
_entity.type
_entity.pdbx_description
1 polymer ?
#
loop_
_entity_poly.entity_id
_entity_poly.type
_entity_poly.pdbx_seq_one_letter_code
_entity_poly.pdbx_strand_id
1 'polypeptide(L)'
;MLITALVKSSYFQLGELFARKGSEVFAQLQVGAEFSQTLMKAIEFNSKHINTMNVYQFDRLRTSFTVEELAAVPGPRQQNYQVLLDEGKCDCGYFQALHLPCRYIIAACSHARID
;
A
#
# COMPACT_ATOMS: atom_id res chain seq x y z
N MET A 1 14.27 22.77 -35.60
CA MET A 1 15.34 22.46 -34.61
C MET A 1 14.84 22.17 -33.20
N LEU A 2 13.77 22.79 -32.70
CA LEU A 2 13.23 22.54 -31.34
C LEU A 2 12.76 21.09 -31.09
N ILE A 3 12.04 20.49 -32.04
CA ILE A 3 11.50 19.12 -31.90
C ILE A 3 12.63 18.10 -31.73
N THR A 4 13.68 18.19 -32.55
CA THR A 4 14.82 17.25 -32.50
C THR A 4 15.61 17.37 -31.19
N ALA A 5 15.78 18.59 -30.65
CA ALA A 5 16.44 18.81 -29.37
C ALA A 5 15.62 18.22 -28.21
N LEU A 6 14.30 18.42 -28.22
CA LEU A 6 13.39 17.84 -27.23
C LEU A 6 13.43 16.31 -27.26
N VAL A 7 13.28 15.70 -28.45
CA VAL A 7 13.32 14.24 -28.60
C VAL A 7 14.63 13.66 -28.10
N LYS A 8 15.77 14.28 -28.42
CA LYS A 8 17.09 13.85 -27.91
C LYS A 8 17.16 13.94 -26.39
N SER A 9 16.73 15.06 -25.81
CA SER A 9 16.73 15.26 -24.36
C SER A 9 15.89 14.20 -23.65
N SER A 10 14.65 13.99 -24.10
CA SER A 10 13.75 12.98 -23.53
C SER A 10 14.32 11.57 -23.66
N TYR A 11 14.94 11.22 -24.79
CA TYR A 11 15.59 9.93 -24.98
C TYR A 11 16.70 9.69 -23.96
N PHE A 12 17.59 10.67 -23.75
CA PHE A 12 18.68 10.54 -22.78
C PHE A 12 18.17 10.49 -21.33
N GLN A 13 17.20 11.34 -20.98
CA GLN A 13 16.58 11.32 -19.66
C GLN A 13 15.91 9.98 -19.34
N LEU A 14 15.22 9.38 -20.33
CA LEU A 14 14.65 8.05 -20.18
C LEU A 14 15.74 7.00 -20.01
N GLY A 15 16.81 7.05 -20.80
CA GLY A 15 17.95 6.13 -20.68
C GLY A 15 18.59 6.16 -19.29
N GLU A 16 18.83 7.36 -18.75
CA GLU A 16 19.36 7.54 -17.41
C GLU A 16 18.40 7.02 -16.33
N LEU A 17 17.10 7.30 -16.48
CA LEU A 17 16.07 6.80 -15.58
C LEU A 17 16.03 5.26 -15.57
N PHE A 18 16.07 4.62 -16.74
CA PHE A 18 16.08 3.16 -16.85
C PHE A 18 17.34 2.54 -16.26
N ALA A 19 18.52 3.13 -16.53
CA ALA A 19 19.78 2.66 -15.95
C ALA A 19 19.74 2.72 -14.42
N ARG A 20 19.28 3.85 -13.85
CA ARG A 20 19.13 4.00 -12.40
C ARG A 20 18.14 3.00 -11.81
N LYS A 21 16.97 2.85 -12.42
CA LYS A 21 15.94 1.89 -11.96
C LYS A 21 16.42 0.45 -12.06
N GLY A 22 17.14 0.10 -13.12
CA GLY A 22 17.77 -1.20 -13.29
C GLY A 22 18.76 -1.50 -12.16
N SER A 23 19.63 -0.55 -11.82
CA SER A 23 20.57 -0.69 -10.69
C SER A 23 19.86 -0.83 -9.34
N GLU A 24 18.80 -0.06 -9.09
CA GLU A 24 17.99 -0.17 -7.86
C GLU A 24 17.37 -1.57 -7.72
N VAL A 25 16.77 -2.10 -8.78
CA VAL A 25 16.18 -3.46 -8.79
C VAL A 25 17.25 -4.53 -8.66
N PHE A 26 18.38 -4.39 -9.35
CA PHE A 26 19.48 -5.33 -9.27
C PHE A 26 20.06 -5.41 -7.84
N ALA A 27 20.25 -4.28 -7.17
CA ALA A 27 20.69 -4.23 -5.78
C ALA A 27 19.68 -4.91 -4.83
N GLN A 28 18.38 -4.74 -5.07
CA GLN A 28 17.33 -5.44 -4.32
C GLN A 28 17.39 -6.96 -4.51
N LEU A 29 17.59 -7.43 -5.74
CA LEU A 29 17.76 -8.85 -6.02
C LEU A 29 18.99 -9.44 -5.34
N GLN A 30 20.10 -8.69 -5.25
CA GLN A 30 21.31 -9.15 -4.58
C GLN A 30 21.13 -9.39 -3.08
N VAL A 31 20.25 -8.62 -2.42
CA VAL A 31 19.92 -8.83 -1.00
C VAL A 31 18.74 -9.79 -0.81
N GLY A 32 18.28 -10.45 -1.89
CA GLY A 32 17.17 -11.40 -1.86
C GLY A 32 15.79 -10.74 -1.65
N ALA A 33 15.67 -9.44 -1.88
CA ALA A 33 14.39 -8.75 -1.74
C ALA A 33 13.45 -9.14 -2.90
N GLU A 34 12.27 -9.67 -2.55
CA GLU A 34 11.23 -10.05 -3.50
C GLU A 34 10.41 -8.84 -3.99
N PHE A 35 10.29 -7.81 -3.14
CA PHE A 35 9.48 -6.63 -3.38
C PHE A 35 10.31 -5.34 -3.39
N SER A 36 9.80 -4.33 -4.10
CA SER A 36 10.45 -3.02 -4.16
C SER A 36 10.53 -2.36 -2.77
N GLN A 37 11.62 -1.64 -2.51
CA GLN A 37 11.78 -0.92 -1.24
C GLN A 37 10.65 0.09 -0.98
N THR A 38 10.10 0.70 -2.03
CA THR A 38 8.96 1.63 -1.91
C THR A 38 7.71 0.92 -1.39
N LEU A 39 7.39 -0.25 -1.95
CA LEU A 39 6.28 -1.08 -1.50
C LEU A 39 6.46 -1.49 -0.03
N MET A 40 7.64 -2.01 0.30
CA MET A 40 7.96 -2.44 1.67
C MET A 40 7.81 -1.31 2.69
N LYS A 41 8.32 -0.11 2.38
CA LYS A 41 8.17 1.08 3.24
C LYS A 41 6.71 1.50 3.41
N ALA A 42 5.89 1.41 2.36
CA ALA A 42 4.48 1.74 2.44
C ALA A 42 3.71 0.74 3.32
N ILE A 43 4.00 -0.55 3.19
CA ILE A 43 3.42 -1.60 4.05
C ILE A 43 3.85 -1.36 5.51
N GLU A 44 5.15 -1.17 5.76
CA GLU A 44 5.66 -0.92 7.11
C GLU A 44 5.00 0.32 7.74
N PHE A 45 4.89 1.41 6.98
CA PHE A 45 4.22 2.62 7.44
C PHE A 45 2.75 2.37 7.81
N ASN A 46 2.01 1.69 6.94
CA ASN A 46 0.60 1.38 7.18
C ASN A 46 0.40 0.41 8.35
N SER A 47 1.36 -0.49 8.60
CA SER A 47 1.31 -1.46 9.69
C SER A 47 1.52 -0.86 11.09
N LYS A 48 2.13 0.34 11.19
CA LYS A 48 2.43 0.97 12.51
C LYS A 48 1.20 1.27 13.36
N HIS A 49 0.03 1.36 12.74
CA HIS A 49 -1.21 1.78 13.39
C HIS A 49 -2.18 0.61 13.64
N ILE A 50 -1.80 -0.64 13.38
CA ILE A 50 -2.69 -1.79 13.56
C ILE A 50 -3.13 -1.93 15.03
N ASN A 51 -2.23 -1.65 15.98
CA ASN A 51 -2.52 -1.73 17.42
C ASN A 51 -3.46 -0.63 17.93
N THR A 52 -3.75 0.38 17.12
CA THR A 52 -4.70 1.45 17.44
C THR A 52 -6.09 1.20 16.83
N MET A 53 -6.40 -0.04 16.45
CA MET A 53 -7.64 -0.40 15.76
C MET A 53 -8.32 -1.60 16.41
N ASN A 54 -9.64 -1.57 16.45
CA ASN A 54 -10.48 -2.72 16.70
C ASN A 54 -10.94 -3.30 15.36
N VAL A 55 -10.90 -4.61 15.21
CA VAL A 55 -11.39 -5.30 14.01
C VAL A 55 -12.52 -6.23 14.41
N TYR A 56 -13.67 -6.08 13.74
CA TYR A 56 -14.87 -6.88 13.94
C TYR A 56 -15.19 -7.66 12.66
N GLN A 57 -15.29 -8.98 12.76
CA GLN A 57 -15.71 -9.84 11.65
C GLN A 57 -17.24 -9.98 11.65
N PHE A 58 -17.89 -9.61 10.54
CA PHE A 58 -19.35 -9.61 10.43
C PHE A 58 -19.92 -10.95 9.95
N ASP A 59 -19.19 -11.68 9.10
CA ASP A 59 -19.65 -12.95 8.54
C ASP A 59 -18.60 -14.06 8.76
N ARG A 60 -19.03 -15.16 9.39
CA ARG A 60 -18.20 -16.33 9.68
C ARG A 60 -17.79 -17.12 8.43
N LEU A 61 -18.47 -16.91 7.32
CA LEU A 61 -18.12 -17.48 6.02
C LEU A 61 -17.17 -16.56 5.22
N ARG A 62 -16.98 -15.28 5.62
CA ARG A 62 -16.48 -14.25 4.69
C ARG A 62 -15.46 -13.28 5.24
N THR A 63 -14.61 -12.91 4.30
CA THR A 63 -13.62 -11.86 4.17
C THR A 63 -14.09 -10.42 4.44
N SER A 64 -15.25 -10.21 5.08
CA SER A 64 -15.81 -8.89 5.37
C SER A 64 -15.57 -8.47 6.82
N PHE A 65 -14.94 -7.32 7.00
CA PHE A 65 -14.56 -6.78 8.30
C PHE A 65 -14.97 -5.32 8.44
N THR A 66 -15.29 -4.92 9.66
CA THR A 66 -15.32 -3.51 10.04
C THR A 66 -14.11 -3.21 10.92
N VAL A 67 -13.37 -2.17 10.54
CA VAL A 67 -12.20 -1.70 11.28
C VAL A 67 -12.51 -0.34 11.87
N GLU A 68 -12.35 -0.23 13.19
CA GLU A 68 -12.65 0.96 13.98
C GLU A 68 -11.36 1.51 14.57
N GLU A 69 -11.09 2.80 14.39
CA GLU A 69 -9.95 3.46 15.04
C GLU A 69 -10.27 3.76 16.51
N LEU A 70 -9.34 3.42 17.40
CA LEU A 70 -9.45 3.75 18.82
C LEU A 70 -9.38 5.27 19.00
N ALA A 71 -10.21 5.80 19.91
CA ALA A 71 -10.43 7.24 20.17
C ALA A 71 -9.18 8.06 20.57
N ALA A 72 -8.00 7.45 20.66
CA ALA A 72 -6.73 8.15 20.84
C ALA A 72 -6.27 8.90 19.58
N VAL A 73 -6.89 8.66 18.42
CA VAL A 73 -6.66 9.44 17.19
C VAL A 73 -7.59 10.67 17.20
N PRO A 74 -7.07 11.92 17.21
CA PRO A 74 -7.90 13.11 17.19
C PRO A 74 -8.64 13.23 15.85
N GLY A 75 -9.96 13.02 15.86
CA GLY A 75 -10.82 13.15 14.69
C GLY A 75 -12.29 13.40 15.10
N PRO A 76 -13.13 14.00 14.24
CA PRO A 76 -14.44 14.50 14.65
C PRO A 76 -15.48 13.41 14.94
N ARG A 77 -15.20 12.14 14.57
CA ARG A 77 -16.07 10.98 14.74
C ARG A 77 -15.22 9.72 14.83
N GLN A 78 -15.66 8.74 15.62
CA GLN A 78 -15.21 7.35 15.54
C GLN A 78 -15.43 6.87 14.10
N GLN A 79 -14.33 6.65 13.37
CA GLN A 79 -14.38 6.27 11.96
C GLN A 79 -14.31 4.76 11.86
N ASN A 80 -15.36 4.18 11.29
CA ASN A 80 -15.46 2.76 10.99
C ASN A 80 -15.32 2.59 9.48
N TYR A 81 -14.44 1.68 9.07
CA TYR A 81 -14.16 1.38 7.68
C TYR A 81 -14.58 -0.04 7.35
N GLN A 82 -15.27 -0.22 6.22
CA GLN A 82 -15.60 -1.52 5.68
C GLN A 82 -14.45 -2.05 4.83
N VAL A 83 -14.07 -3.30 5.09
CA VAL A 83 -13.00 -4.02 4.39
C VAL A 83 -13.56 -5.32 3.82
N LEU A 84 -13.35 -5.54 2.53
CA LEU A 84 -13.65 -6.79 1.82
C LEU A 84 -12.33 -7.39 1.32
N LEU A 85 -11.79 -8.36 2.05
CA LEU A 85 -10.45 -8.93 1.77
C LEU A 85 -10.41 -9.73 0.46
N ASP A 86 -11.48 -10.44 0.10
CA ASP A 86 -11.60 -11.20 -1.15
C ASP A 86 -11.59 -10.30 -2.39
N GLU A 87 -12.20 -9.12 -2.27
CA GLU A 87 -12.20 -8.12 -3.34
C GLU A 87 -10.99 -7.18 -3.26
N GLY A 88 -10.18 -7.27 -2.19
CA GLY A 88 -9.14 -6.31 -1.90
C GLY A 88 -9.69 -4.88 -1.82
N LYS A 89 -10.83 -4.65 -1.19
CA LYS A 89 -11.46 -3.31 -1.14
C LYS A 89 -11.53 -2.78 0.28
N CYS A 90 -11.37 -1.47 0.39
CA CYS A 90 -11.65 -0.71 1.59
C CYS A 90 -12.32 0.61 1.20
N ASP A 91 -13.37 0.98 1.93
CA ASP A 91 -14.12 2.22 1.71
C ASP A 91 -13.38 3.48 2.16
N CYS A 92 -12.16 3.36 2.70
CA CYS A 92 -11.29 4.51 2.98
C CYS A 92 -10.78 5.23 1.71
N GLY A 93 -10.96 4.64 0.52
CA GLY A 93 -10.57 5.19 -0.77
C GLY A 93 -9.07 5.14 -1.10
N TYR A 94 -8.21 4.90 -0.12
CA TYR A 94 -6.74 4.90 -0.31
C TYR A 94 -6.23 3.70 -1.11
N PHE A 95 -6.81 2.51 -0.89
CA PHE A 95 -6.39 1.28 -1.56
C PHE A 95 -6.57 1.36 -3.09
N GLN A 96 -7.70 1.91 -3.53
CA GLN A 96 -8.08 1.96 -4.93
C GLN A 96 -7.16 2.87 -5.77
N ALA A 97 -6.56 3.90 -5.16
CA ALA A 97 -5.68 4.84 -5.87
C ALA A 97 -4.26 4.31 -6.10
N LEU A 98 -3.75 3.49 -5.18
CA LEU A 98 -2.35 3.04 -5.19
C LEU A 98 -2.20 1.54 -5.45
N HIS A 99 -3.29 0.77 -5.47
CA HIS A 99 -3.26 -0.70 -5.49
C HIS A 99 -2.39 -1.30 -4.36
N LEU A 100 -2.25 -0.59 -3.24
CA LEU A 100 -1.48 -0.99 -2.07
C LEU A 100 -2.39 -1.16 -0.85
N PRO A 101 -2.22 -2.22 -0.03
CA PRO A 101 -2.96 -2.42 1.21
C PRO A 101 -2.94 -1.15 2.07
N CYS A 102 -4.12 -0.58 2.32
CA CYS A 102 -4.25 0.49 3.30
C CYS A 102 -4.17 -0.09 4.73
N ARG A 103 -3.96 0.76 5.73
CA ARG A 103 -3.82 0.33 7.13
C ARG A 103 -4.98 -0.55 7.63
N TYR A 104 -6.21 -0.31 7.16
CA TYR A 104 -7.39 -1.10 7.54
C TYR A 104 -7.41 -2.49 6.92
N ILE A 105 -6.97 -2.63 5.66
CA ILE A 105 -6.82 -3.94 5.01
C ILE A 105 -5.76 -4.76 5.75
N ILE A 106 -4.63 -4.14 6.11
CA ILE A 106 -3.58 -4.84 6.85
C ILE A 106 -4.08 -5.27 8.24
N ALA A 107 -4.82 -4.40 8.95
CA ALA A 107 -5.42 -4.76 10.23
C ALA A 107 -6.39 -5.95 10.11
N ALA A 108 -7.23 -5.96 9.06
CA ALA A 108 -8.14 -7.07 8.79
C ALA A 108 -7.38 -8.37 8.42
N CYS A 109 -6.33 -8.32 7.59
CA CYS A 109 -5.49 -9.49 7.28
C CYS A 109 -4.85 -10.07 8.55
N SER A 110 -4.28 -9.21 9.39
CA SER A 110 -3.68 -9.59 10.68
C SER A 110 -4.71 -10.26 11.61
N HIS A 111 -5.92 -9.70 11.69
CA HIS A 111 -7.01 -10.28 12.47
C HIS A 111 -7.46 -11.65 11.91
N ALA A 112 -7.53 -11.78 10.58
CA ALA A 112 -7.91 -13.01 9.90
C ALA A 112 -6.81 -14.09 9.90
N ARG A 113 -5.59 -13.76 10.35
CA ARG A 113 -4.39 -14.63 10.28
C ARG A 113 -4.12 -15.12 8.87
N ILE A 114 -4.28 -14.22 7.91
CA ILE A 114 -3.89 -14.43 6.51
C ILE A 114 -2.47 -13.88 6.41
N ASP A 115 -1.50 -14.79 6.31
CA ASP A 115 -0.09 -14.48 6.10
C ASP A 115 0.22 -14.32 4.60
#